data_AF-A0A6G3Z4E7-F1
#
_entry.id   AF-A0A6G3Z4E7-F1
#
_cell.length_a   1.000
_cell.length_b   1.000
_cell.length_c   1.000
_cell.angle_alpha   90.00
_cell.angle_beta   90.00
_cell.angle_gamma   90.00
#
_symmetry.space_group_name_H-M   'P 1'
#
loop_
_entity.id
_entity.type
_entity.pdbx_description
1 polymer ?
#
loop_
_entity_poly.entity_id
_entity_poly.type
_entity_poly.pdbx_seq_one_letter_code
_entity_poly.pdbx_strand_id
1 'polypeptide(L)'
;MFFQRAFLRFKQTFSLGLITGLSLALLWGCLGSEMPANLSSMPAIDSPEQAETVLLETLLPNIETEEMFVSDEVASRYNTDNIIEPLPNVEDFPLHAATPSNNPNTLYLEIYSSSEKANVDKQNERWLVEVAEAFNQQALTTASGQTIQVGIRQIPSGTAARLLAAGTLQPAGYSPSNDLWIELLKSQEVSITPVEESLVLNTAGFVLQADAYTALGSDVSFEQIVDAMLSGQLTAGYPNPYTSSTSLNLLYHLFW
;
A
#
# COMPACT_ATOMS: atom_id res chain seq x y z
N MET A 1 21.42 -31.97 58.81
CA MET A 1 22.30 -30.83 58.42
C MET A 1 23.25 -31.12 57.25
N PHE A 2 23.54 -32.36 56.88
CA PHE A 2 24.47 -32.68 55.77
C PHE A 2 23.85 -32.54 54.36
N PHE A 3 22.60 -32.96 54.16
CA PHE A 3 21.95 -32.93 52.84
C PHE A 3 21.62 -31.52 52.32
N GLN A 4 21.30 -30.59 53.21
CA GLN A 4 20.95 -29.21 52.85
C GLN A 4 22.18 -28.43 52.34
N ARG A 5 23.36 -28.69 52.92
CA ARG A 5 24.64 -28.09 52.47
C ARG A 5 25.11 -28.65 51.13
N ALA A 6 24.82 -29.92 50.83
CA ALA A 6 25.16 -30.53 49.55
C ALA A 6 24.30 -29.97 48.40
N PHE A 7 23.00 -29.75 48.64
CA PHE A 7 22.08 -29.19 47.65
C PHE A 7 22.37 -27.71 47.32
N LEU A 8 22.72 -26.91 48.33
CA LEU A 8 23.14 -25.51 48.14
C LEU A 8 24.47 -25.39 47.39
N ARG A 9 25.44 -26.28 47.68
CA ARG A 9 26.69 -26.35 46.93
C ARG A 9 26.46 -26.78 45.48
N PHE A 10 25.56 -27.73 45.23
CA PHE A 10 25.22 -28.18 43.88
C PHE A 10 24.55 -27.08 43.04
N LYS A 11 23.61 -26.31 43.61
CA LYS A 11 23.00 -25.15 42.95
C LYS A 11 24.02 -24.04 42.65
N GLN A 12 24.94 -23.77 43.57
CA GLN A 12 26.00 -22.77 43.36
C GLN A 12 27.02 -23.22 42.30
N THR A 13 27.45 -24.48 42.30
CA THR A 13 28.38 -25.00 41.27
C THR A 13 27.71 -25.12 39.90
N PHE A 14 26.42 -25.44 39.85
CA PHE A 14 25.66 -25.50 38.60
C PHE A 14 25.40 -24.10 38.03
N SER A 15 25.04 -23.13 38.87
CA SER A 15 24.85 -21.73 38.44
C SER A 15 26.15 -21.07 37.98
N LEU A 16 27.28 -21.36 38.65
CA LEU A 16 28.57 -20.83 38.24
C LEU A 16 29.07 -21.48 36.94
N GLY A 17 28.82 -22.79 36.76
CA GLY A 17 29.13 -23.54 35.53
C GLY A 17 28.28 -23.09 34.33
N LEU A 18 27.01 -22.74 34.55
CA LEU A 18 26.12 -22.26 33.49
C LEU A 18 26.48 -20.83 33.05
N ILE A 19 26.84 -19.94 33.99
CA ILE A 19 27.27 -18.57 33.66
C ILE A 19 28.64 -18.58 32.95
N THR A 20 29.59 -19.41 33.40
CA THR A 20 30.88 -19.55 32.71
C THR A 20 30.75 -20.22 31.34
N GLY A 21 29.85 -21.20 31.20
CA GLY A 21 29.52 -21.82 29.91
C GLY A 21 28.87 -20.85 28.92
N LEU A 22 27.93 -20.01 29.37
CA LEU A 22 27.27 -19.00 28.52
C LEU A 22 28.25 -17.89 28.10
N SER A 23 29.16 -17.52 29.00
CA SER A 23 30.19 -16.50 28.75
C SER A 23 31.26 -16.99 27.78
N LEU A 24 31.64 -18.28 27.85
CA LEU A 24 32.54 -18.90 26.86
C LEU A 24 31.86 -19.05 25.49
N ALA A 25 30.56 -19.33 25.43
CA ALA A 25 29.82 -19.39 24.17
C ALA A 25 29.69 -18.02 23.49
N LEU A 26 29.48 -16.95 24.26
CA LEU A 26 29.45 -15.57 23.75
C LEU A 26 30.84 -15.07 23.30
N LEU A 27 31.91 -15.50 23.98
CA LEU A 27 33.28 -15.17 23.57
C LEU A 27 33.72 -15.97 22.32
N TRP A 28 33.27 -17.21 22.16
CA TRP A 28 33.54 -18.00 20.95
C TRP A 28 32.79 -17.44 19.72
N GLY A 29 31.59 -16.89 19.92
CA GLY A 29 30.84 -16.20 18.87
C GLY A 29 31.46 -14.86 18.42
N CYS A 30 32.34 -14.26 19.23
CA CYS A 30 32.95 -12.95 18.92
C CYS A 30 34.45 -12.99 18.60
N LEU A 31 35.19 -14.09 18.84
CA LEU A 31 36.66 -14.08 18.75
C LEU A 31 37.34 -15.25 18.02
N GLY A 32 36.63 -16.10 17.26
CA GLY A 32 37.34 -17.14 16.50
C GLY A 32 36.56 -17.82 15.38
N SER A 33 36.84 -17.39 14.15
CA SER A 33 36.79 -18.12 12.86
C SER A 33 35.63 -19.12 12.67
N GLU A 34 34.61 -18.87 11.87
CA GLU A 34 34.62 -18.29 10.52
C GLU A 34 33.41 -17.36 10.36
N MET A 35 33.63 -16.04 10.40
CA MET A 35 32.72 -15.14 9.70
C MET A 35 33.07 -15.25 8.22
N PRO A 36 32.10 -15.48 7.31
CA PRO A 36 32.36 -15.37 5.89
C PRO A 36 32.93 -13.98 5.64
N ALA A 37 34.04 -13.90 4.91
CA ALA A 37 34.92 -12.74 4.79
C ALA A 37 34.28 -11.50 4.11
N ASN A 38 32.96 -11.42 4.03
CA ASN A 38 32.24 -10.47 3.18
C ASN A 38 31.26 -9.54 3.89
N LEU A 39 31.16 -9.55 5.23
CA LEU A 39 30.23 -8.66 5.95
C LEU A 39 30.91 -7.56 6.79
N SER A 40 32.24 -7.54 6.86
CA SER A 40 33.01 -6.48 7.55
C SER A 40 33.40 -5.30 6.66
N SER A 41 32.96 -5.28 5.40
CA SER A 41 33.24 -4.21 4.44
C SER A 41 32.06 -3.95 3.49
N MET A 42 30.86 -3.72 4.03
CA MET A 42 29.78 -3.17 3.19
C MET A 42 30.20 -1.77 2.71
N PRO A 43 30.25 -1.53 1.39
CA PRO A 43 30.54 -0.20 0.85
C PRO A 43 29.46 0.78 1.34
N ALA A 44 29.84 2.04 1.60
CA ALA A 44 28.83 3.09 1.77
C ALA A 44 28.04 3.22 0.47
N ILE A 45 26.71 3.11 0.56
CA ILE A 45 25.80 3.17 -0.58
C ILE A 45 25.26 4.59 -0.66
N ASP A 46 25.76 5.37 -1.62
CA ASP A 46 25.40 6.78 -1.77
C ASP A 46 24.49 7.03 -2.99
N SER A 47 24.16 5.99 -3.77
CA SER A 47 23.21 6.07 -4.89
C SER A 47 22.46 4.76 -5.16
N PRO A 48 21.28 4.81 -5.83
CA PRO A 48 20.52 3.62 -6.22
C PRO A 48 21.31 2.64 -7.10
N GLU A 49 22.15 3.14 -8.00
CA GLU A 49 22.95 2.31 -8.93
C GLU A 49 24.08 1.58 -8.18
N GLN A 50 24.65 2.21 -7.15
CA GLN A 50 25.59 1.53 -6.25
C GLN A 50 24.89 0.49 -5.39
N ALA A 51 23.65 0.75 -4.96
CA ALA A 51 22.87 -0.21 -4.20
C ALA A 51 22.60 -1.49 -5.02
N GLU A 52 22.23 -1.34 -6.29
CA GLU A 52 22.00 -2.46 -7.20
C GLU A 52 23.29 -3.27 -7.42
N THR A 53 24.42 -2.60 -7.62
CA THR A 53 25.71 -3.28 -7.83
C THR A 53 26.12 -4.07 -6.59
N VAL A 54 26.01 -3.48 -5.39
CA VAL A 54 26.32 -4.16 -4.13
C VAL A 54 25.38 -5.34 -3.89
N LEU A 55 24.08 -5.18 -4.20
CA LEU A 55 23.10 -6.25 -4.10
C LEU A 55 23.47 -7.43 -5.01
N LEU A 56 23.70 -7.17 -6.30
CA LEU A 56 23.94 -8.20 -7.31
C LEU A 56 25.28 -8.91 -7.14
N GLU A 57 26.34 -8.18 -6.79
CA GLU A 57 27.71 -8.72 -6.80
C GLU A 57 28.17 -9.19 -5.42
N THR A 58 27.64 -8.61 -4.34
CA THR A 58 28.11 -8.90 -2.98
C THR A 58 27.09 -9.69 -2.18
N LEU A 59 25.80 -9.36 -2.29
CA LEU A 59 24.79 -10.00 -1.45
C LEU A 59 24.22 -11.26 -2.11
N LEU A 60 23.71 -11.17 -3.33
CA LEU A 60 23.07 -12.31 -4.02
C LEU A 60 23.95 -13.57 -4.12
N PRO A 61 25.26 -13.50 -4.41
CA PRO A 61 26.10 -14.70 -4.51
C PRO A 61 26.31 -15.42 -3.18
N ASN A 62 26.06 -14.76 -2.06
CA ASN A 62 26.19 -15.31 -0.71
C ASN A 62 24.85 -15.73 -0.11
N ILE A 63 23.75 -15.58 -0.85
CA ILE A 63 22.45 -16.14 -0.47
C ILE A 63 22.44 -17.58 -0.97
N GLU A 64 22.56 -18.53 -0.04
CA GLU A 64 22.27 -19.92 -0.33
C GLU A 64 20.77 -20.08 -0.54
N THR A 65 20.36 -20.37 -1.77
CA THR A 65 18.96 -20.66 -2.10
C THR A 65 18.70 -22.14 -1.88
N GLU A 66 17.91 -22.48 -0.87
CA GLU A 66 17.33 -23.81 -0.75
C GLU A 66 15.96 -23.82 -1.45
N GLU A 67 15.79 -24.69 -2.45
CA GLU A 67 14.46 -25.01 -2.97
C GLU A 67 13.71 -25.85 -1.94
N MET A 68 13.08 -25.19 -0.99
CA MET A 68 12.12 -25.83 -0.11
C MET A 68 10.83 -26.02 -0.91
N PHE A 69 10.56 -27.25 -1.34
CA PHE A 69 9.24 -27.61 -1.84
C PHE A 69 8.24 -27.39 -0.71
N VAL A 70 7.55 -26.25 -0.75
CA VAL A 70 6.38 -26.00 0.07
C VAL A 70 5.38 -27.07 -0.31
N SER A 71 5.00 -27.95 0.63
CA SER A 71 4.01 -28.98 0.34
C SER A 71 2.73 -28.33 -0.18
N ASP A 72 2.01 -29.00 -1.08
CA ASP A 72 0.75 -28.47 -1.64
C ASP A 72 -0.25 -28.08 -0.54
N GLU A 73 -0.15 -28.69 0.65
CA GLU A 73 -0.95 -28.36 1.83
C GLU A 73 -0.56 -27.03 2.51
N VAL A 74 0.72 -26.63 2.47
CA VAL A 74 1.16 -25.31 2.93
C VAL A 74 0.98 -24.28 1.83
N ALA A 75 1.25 -24.63 0.57
CA ALA A 75 1.02 -23.76 -0.58
C ALA A 75 -0.47 -23.44 -0.74
N SER A 76 -1.38 -24.40 -0.51
CA SER A 76 -2.84 -24.17 -0.54
C SER A 76 -3.36 -23.29 0.59
N ARG A 77 -2.60 -23.08 1.68
CA ARG A 77 -2.94 -22.07 2.70
C ARG A 77 -2.68 -20.64 2.23
N TYR A 78 -1.79 -20.47 1.25
CA TYR A 78 -1.47 -19.18 0.62
C TYR A 78 -2.07 -19.02 -0.78
N ASN A 79 -2.49 -20.14 -1.40
CA ASN A 79 -3.26 -20.14 -2.63
C ASN A 79 -4.71 -19.78 -2.26
N THR A 80 -5.00 -18.49 -2.23
CA THR A 80 -6.38 -18.05 -2.36
C THR A 80 -6.84 -18.47 -3.75
N ASP A 81 -7.91 -19.28 -3.83
CA ASP A 81 -8.64 -19.43 -5.07
C ASP A 81 -8.85 -18.03 -5.66
N ASN A 82 -8.55 -17.85 -6.95
CA ASN A 82 -8.84 -16.61 -7.64
C ASN A 82 -10.36 -16.45 -7.68
N ILE A 83 -10.92 -15.87 -6.62
CA ILE A 83 -12.31 -15.43 -6.59
C ILE A 83 -12.34 -14.23 -7.52
N ILE A 84 -12.72 -14.48 -8.76
CA ILE A 84 -13.05 -13.41 -9.70
C ILE A 84 -14.32 -12.76 -9.15
N GLU A 85 -14.13 -11.73 -8.33
CA GLU A 85 -15.23 -10.85 -7.95
C GLU A 85 -15.87 -10.32 -9.24
N PRO A 86 -17.19 -10.49 -9.43
CA PRO A 86 -17.86 -10.00 -10.62
C PRO A 86 -17.65 -8.48 -10.73
N LEU A 87 -17.49 -7.99 -11.96
CA LEU A 87 -17.41 -6.56 -12.20
C LEU A 87 -18.74 -5.90 -11.77
N PRO A 88 -18.70 -4.83 -10.98
CA PRO A 88 -19.91 -4.11 -10.62
C PRO A 88 -20.51 -3.43 -11.85
N ASN A 89 -21.82 -3.16 -11.82
CA ASN A 89 -22.43 -2.37 -12.87
C ASN A 89 -22.05 -0.90 -12.68
N VAL A 90 -21.67 -0.23 -13.76
CA VAL A 90 -21.26 1.19 -13.71
C VAL A 90 -22.41 2.09 -13.26
N GLU A 91 -23.65 1.70 -13.57
CA GLU A 91 -24.84 2.47 -13.20
C GLU A 91 -25.17 2.41 -11.70
N ASP A 92 -24.51 1.54 -10.95
CA ASP A 92 -24.63 1.51 -9.48
C ASP A 92 -23.83 2.66 -8.82
N PHE A 93 -22.94 3.31 -9.57
CA PHE A 93 -22.15 4.44 -9.09
C PHE A 93 -22.81 5.78 -9.43
N PRO A 94 -22.90 6.71 -8.47
CA PRO A 94 -23.59 7.96 -8.68
C PRO A 94 -22.85 8.86 -9.67
N LEU A 95 -23.65 9.55 -10.49
CA LEU A 95 -23.21 10.48 -11.51
C LEU A 95 -23.62 11.90 -11.13
N HIS A 96 -22.67 12.83 -11.20
CA HIS A 96 -22.85 14.22 -10.79
C HIS A 96 -22.44 15.20 -11.90
N ALA A 97 -22.74 16.49 -11.68
CA ALA A 97 -22.47 17.64 -12.57
C ALA A 97 -23.23 17.67 -13.91
N ALA A 98 -23.34 16.55 -14.62
CA ALA A 98 -24.16 16.41 -15.82
C ALA A 98 -24.57 14.95 -16.04
N THR A 99 -25.67 14.74 -16.75
CA THR A 99 -26.12 13.42 -17.19
C THR A 99 -26.02 13.31 -18.71
N PRO A 100 -25.67 12.13 -19.26
CA PRO A 100 -25.66 11.93 -20.71
C PRO A 100 -27.03 12.25 -21.30
N SER A 101 -27.03 12.90 -22.46
CA SER A 101 -28.26 13.22 -23.20
C SER A 101 -28.11 12.88 -24.68
N ASN A 102 -29.24 12.55 -25.32
CA ASN A 102 -29.28 12.29 -26.77
C ASN A 102 -29.36 13.58 -27.60
N ASN A 103 -29.01 14.74 -27.04
CA ASN A 103 -29.04 16.01 -27.75
C ASN A 103 -27.83 16.10 -28.70
N PRO A 104 -28.03 16.17 -30.03
CA PRO A 104 -26.92 16.26 -30.98
C PRO A 104 -26.08 17.54 -30.81
N ASN A 105 -26.66 18.59 -30.19
CA ASN A 105 -25.96 19.84 -29.90
C ASN A 105 -25.14 19.79 -28.60
N THR A 106 -24.98 18.62 -28.00
CA THR A 106 -24.25 18.42 -26.75
C THR A 106 -23.13 17.42 -26.94
N LEU A 107 -21.91 17.81 -26.57
CA LEU A 107 -20.79 16.90 -26.42
C LEU A 107 -20.67 16.53 -24.94
N TYR A 108 -21.05 15.30 -24.60
CA TYR A 108 -20.94 14.80 -23.24
C TYR A 108 -19.61 14.08 -23.01
N LEU A 109 -18.92 14.44 -21.94
CA LEU A 109 -17.67 13.82 -21.49
C LEU A 109 -17.89 13.29 -20.08
N GLU A 110 -17.54 12.03 -19.85
CA GLU A 110 -17.62 11.42 -18.52
C GLU A 110 -16.23 11.16 -17.97
N ILE A 111 -16.00 11.60 -16.73
CA ILE A 111 -14.76 11.34 -15.99
C ILE A 111 -15.08 10.43 -14.81
N TYR A 112 -14.38 9.30 -14.73
CA TYR A 112 -14.42 8.45 -13.54
C TYR A 112 -13.46 9.02 -12.50
N SER A 113 -13.96 9.28 -11.30
CA SER A 113 -13.16 9.89 -10.25
C SER A 113 -13.32 9.17 -8.92
N SER A 114 -12.22 9.12 -8.18
CA SER A 114 -12.13 8.59 -6.84
C SER A 114 -13.16 9.20 -5.88
N SER A 115 -13.58 8.43 -4.87
CA SER A 115 -14.52 8.93 -3.85
C SER A 115 -14.01 10.18 -3.13
N GLU A 116 -12.71 10.30 -2.89
CA GLU A 116 -12.13 11.46 -2.19
C GLU A 116 -12.21 12.79 -2.98
N LYS A 117 -12.60 12.73 -4.26
CA LYS A 117 -12.73 13.90 -5.16
C LYS A 117 -14.17 14.15 -5.62
N ALA A 118 -15.01 13.12 -5.58
CA ALA A 118 -16.36 13.14 -6.15
C ALA A 118 -17.49 12.77 -5.18
N ASN A 119 -17.21 12.64 -3.88
CA ASN A 119 -18.20 12.33 -2.86
C ASN A 119 -19.00 13.57 -2.43
N VAL A 120 -20.18 13.72 -3.01
CA VAL A 120 -21.09 14.87 -2.76
C VAL A 120 -21.62 14.96 -1.33
N ASP A 121 -21.60 13.85 -0.58
CA ASP A 121 -22.10 13.79 0.80
C ASP A 121 -21.11 14.39 1.81
N LYS A 122 -19.88 14.68 1.38
CA LYS A 122 -18.85 15.31 2.21
C LYS A 122 -18.28 16.54 1.53
N GLN A 123 -18.39 17.68 2.21
CA GLN A 123 -18.05 18.99 1.65
C GLN A 123 -16.61 19.09 1.12
N ASN A 124 -15.64 18.41 1.75
CA ASN A 124 -14.24 18.42 1.36
C ASN A 124 -13.88 17.34 0.33
N GLU A 125 -14.80 16.44 -0.03
CA GLU A 125 -14.55 15.33 -0.95
C GLU A 125 -15.33 15.47 -2.26
N ARG A 126 -15.95 16.63 -2.55
CA ARG A 126 -16.75 16.88 -3.75
C ARG A 126 -16.17 17.89 -4.75
N TRP A 127 -14.93 18.34 -4.53
CA TRP A 127 -14.37 19.50 -5.24
C TRP A 127 -14.35 19.30 -6.77
N LEU A 128 -14.14 18.08 -7.28
CA LEU A 128 -14.10 17.85 -8.73
C LEU A 128 -15.49 17.96 -9.36
N VAL A 129 -16.53 17.59 -8.60
CA VAL A 129 -17.92 17.81 -8.98
C VAL A 129 -18.21 19.31 -9.07
N GLU A 130 -17.77 20.09 -8.10
CA GLU A 130 -17.95 21.55 -8.10
C GLU A 130 -17.23 22.22 -9.27
N VAL A 131 -16.01 21.78 -9.61
CA VAL A 131 -15.28 22.24 -10.79
C VAL A 131 -16.05 21.90 -12.08
N ALA A 132 -16.57 20.69 -12.20
CA ALA A 132 -17.36 20.28 -13.36
C ALA A 132 -18.69 21.05 -13.46
N GLU A 133 -19.38 21.30 -12.36
CA GLU A 133 -20.58 22.13 -12.30
C GLU A 133 -20.28 23.56 -12.76
N ALA A 134 -19.20 24.17 -12.26
CA ALA A 134 -18.77 25.50 -12.66
C ALA A 134 -18.33 25.56 -14.14
N PHE A 135 -17.71 24.49 -14.66
CA PHE A 135 -17.39 24.35 -16.08
C PHE A 135 -18.66 24.29 -16.94
N ASN A 136 -19.61 23.44 -16.57
CA ASN A 136 -20.87 23.27 -17.31
C ASN A 136 -21.71 24.56 -17.34
N GLN A 137 -21.67 25.36 -16.27
CA GLN A 137 -22.34 26.67 -16.20
C GLN A 137 -21.79 27.70 -17.20
N GLN A 138 -20.53 27.57 -17.64
CA GLN A 138 -19.95 28.47 -18.63
C GLN A 138 -20.50 28.23 -20.05
N ALA A 139 -21.19 27.10 -20.28
CA ALA A 139 -21.80 26.75 -21.55
C ALA A 139 -20.84 26.87 -22.75
N LEU A 140 -19.59 26.45 -22.55
CA LEU A 140 -18.56 26.51 -23.59
C LEU A 140 -18.93 25.60 -24.77
N THR A 141 -18.65 26.08 -25.99
CA THR A 141 -18.96 25.35 -27.22
C THR A 141 -17.69 24.93 -27.95
N THR A 142 -17.72 23.75 -28.55
CA THR A 142 -16.72 23.30 -29.51
C THR A 142 -16.71 24.20 -30.77
N ALA A 143 -15.68 24.07 -31.61
CA ALA A 143 -15.66 24.72 -32.92
C ALA A 143 -16.83 24.30 -33.84
N SER A 144 -17.42 23.12 -33.60
CA SER A 144 -18.62 22.63 -34.29
C SER A 144 -19.94 23.19 -33.73
N GLY A 145 -19.89 24.00 -32.65
CA GLY A 145 -21.07 24.60 -32.02
C GLY A 145 -21.78 23.72 -30.98
N GLN A 146 -21.22 22.55 -30.63
CA GLN A 146 -21.79 21.69 -29.60
C GLN A 146 -21.43 22.22 -28.22
N THR A 147 -22.40 22.32 -27.31
CA THR A 147 -22.14 22.67 -25.91
C THR A 147 -21.47 21.50 -25.20
N ILE A 148 -20.37 21.76 -24.50
CA ILE A 148 -19.65 20.74 -23.74
C ILE A 148 -20.33 20.56 -22.38
N GLN A 149 -20.59 19.30 -22.01
CA GLN A 149 -21.07 18.93 -20.69
C GLN A 149 -20.19 17.84 -20.09
N VAL A 150 -19.76 18.03 -18.85
CA VAL A 150 -18.89 17.11 -18.12
C VAL A 150 -19.67 16.47 -16.98
N GLY A 151 -19.76 15.14 -17.00
CA GLY A 151 -20.26 14.33 -15.91
C GLY A 151 -19.12 13.73 -15.10
N ILE A 152 -19.26 13.71 -13.77
CA ILE A 152 -18.30 13.06 -12.87
C ILE A 152 -18.97 11.85 -12.24
N ARG A 153 -18.48 10.65 -12.55
CA ARG A 153 -18.95 9.41 -11.93
C ARG A 153 -18.06 9.06 -10.74
N GLN A 154 -18.65 8.96 -9.56
CA GLN A 154 -17.94 8.67 -8.32
C GLN A 154 -17.74 7.15 -8.19
N ILE A 155 -16.53 6.68 -8.49
CA ILE A 155 -16.16 5.25 -8.43
C ILE A 155 -14.86 5.13 -7.60
N PRO A 156 -14.78 4.21 -6.61
CA PRO A 156 -13.51 3.90 -5.95
C PRO A 156 -12.43 3.56 -6.99
N SER A 157 -11.21 4.09 -6.81
CA SER A 157 -10.19 4.04 -7.87
C SER A 157 -9.84 2.62 -8.31
N GLY A 158 -9.71 1.66 -7.40
CA GLY A 158 -9.43 0.28 -7.78
C GLY A 158 -10.60 -0.37 -8.52
N THR A 159 -11.83 -0.03 -8.16
CA THR A 159 -13.02 -0.47 -8.90
C THR A 159 -13.05 0.12 -10.31
N ALA A 160 -12.78 1.42 -10.47
CA ALA A 160 -12.67 2.06 -11.78
C ALA A 160 -11.55 1.41 -12.61
N ALA A 161 -10.38 1.17 -12.01
CA ALA A 161 -9.26 0.50 -12.69
C ALA A 161 -9.66 -0.91 -13.17
N ARG A 162 -10.38 -1.69 -12.37
CA ARG A 162 -10.90 -3.01 -12.78
C ARG A 162 -11.87 -2.91 -13.97
N LEU A 163 -12.76 -1.92 -13.96
CA LEU A 163 -13.69 -1.67 -15.08
C LEU A 163 -12.94 -1.29 -16.37
N LEU A 164 -11.92 -0.43 -16.25
CA LEU A 164 -11.08 -0.02 -17.38
C LEU A 164 -10.25 -1.19 -17.93
N ALA A 165 -9.65 -2.00 -17.05
CA ALA A 165 -8.89 -3.18 -17.43
C ALA A 165 -9.74 -4.25 -18.14
N ALA A 166 -11.02 -4.37 -17.76
CA ALA A 166 -11.95 -5.24 -18.45
C ALA A 166 -12.29 -4.79 -19.88
N GLY A 167 -11.97 -3.54 -20.25
CA GLY A 167 -12.20 -2.99 -21.58
C GLY A 167 -13.68 -2.78 -21.94
N THR A 168 -14.61 -2.99 -21.01
CA THR A 168 -16.05 -2.85 -21.25
C THR A 168 -16.52 -1.40 -21.24
N LEU A 169 -15.73 -0.49 -20.67
CA LEU A 169 -16.05 0.92 -20.51
C LEU A 169 -14.83 1.78 -20.83
N GLN A 170 -15.06 2.89 -21.53
CA GLN A 170 -14.03 3.87 -21.89
C GLN A 170 -14.55 5.29 -21.59
N PRO A 171 -14.41 5.77 -20.34
CA PRO A 171 -14.72 7.16 -20.03
C PRO A 171 -13.77 8.10 -20.78
N ALA A 172 -14.17 9.37 -20.90
CA ALA A 172 -13.33 10.41 -21.49
C ALA A 172 -12.11 10.73 -20.61
N GLY A 173 -12.19 10.45 -19.31
CA GLY A 173 -11.08 10.61 -18.38
C GLY A 173 -11.18 9.72 -17.15
N TYR A 174 -10.04 9.52 -16.50
CA TYR A 174 -9.93 8.78 -15.25
C TYR A 174 -9.03 9.57 -14.28
N SER A 175 -9.54 9.88 -13.09
CA SER A 175 -8.84 10.62 -12.04
C SER A 175 -8.77 9.77 -10.75
N PRO A 176 -7.80 8.83 -10.66
CA PRO A 176 -7.59 8.02 -9.47
C PRO A 176 -7.07 8.83 -8.28
N SER A 177 -7.15 8.25 -7.08
CA SER A 177 -6.55 8.83 -5.87
C SER A 177 -5.03 8.67 -5.77
N ASN A 178 -4.41 7.83 -6.58
CA ASN A 178 -2.95 7.74 -6.72
C ASN A 178 -2.56 7.06 -8.05
N ASP A 179 -1.28 7.19 -8.41
CA ASP A 179 -0.74 6.69 -9.67
C ASP A 179 -0.46 5.17 -9.66
N LEU A 180 -0.51 4.52 -8.49
CA LEU A 180 -0.38 3.06 -8.40
C LEU A 180 -1.44 2.36 -9.27
N TRP A 181 -2.65 2.93 -9.37
CA TRP A 181 -3.68 2.41 -10.27
C TRP A 181 -3.34 2.61 -11.75
N ILE A 182 -2.64 3.68 -12.10
CA ILE A 182 -2.18 3.92 -13.47
C ILE A 182 -1.11 2.90 -13.85
N GLU A 183 -0.15 2.63 -12.96
CA GLU A 183 0.86 1.60 -13.17
C GLU A 183 0.25 0.19 -13.29
N LEU A 184 -0.75 -0.12 -12.46
CA LEU A 184 -1.48 -1.40 -12.55
C LEU A 184 -2.28 -1.54 -13.86
N LEU A 185 -2.80 -0.43 -14.41
CA LEU A 185 -3.47 -0.44 -15.71
C LEU A 185 -2.46 -0.65 -16.85
N LYS A 186 -1.30 0.03 -16.80
CA LYS A 186 -0.23 -0.15 -17.76
C LYS A 186 0.30 -1.59 -17.77
N SER A 187 0.45 -2.21 -16.60
CA SER A 187 0.88 -3.62 -16.50
C SER A 187 -0.13 -4.62 -17.07
N GLN A 188 -1.39 -4.19 -17.24
CA GLN A 188 -2.47 -4.95 -17.89
C GLN A 188 -2.66 -4.53 -19.36
N GLU A 189 -1.65 -3.86 -19.94
CA GLU A 189 -1.64 -3.42 -21.35
C GLU A 189 -2.76 -2.43 -21.70
N VAL A 190 -3.35 -1.77 -20.70
CA VAL A 190 -4.32 -0.69 -20.91
C VAL A 190 -3.56 0.57 -21.31
N SER A 191 -3.88 1.11 -22.49
CA SER A 191 -3.29 2.36 -22.97
C SER A 191 -3.85 3.56 -22.20
N ILE A 192 -2.99 4.22 -21.43
CA ILE A 192 -3.31 5.42 -20.66
C ILE A 192 -2.42 6.56 -21.14
N THR A 193 -3.02 7.71 -21.45
CA THR A 193 -2.30 8.94 -21.80
C THR A 193 -2.52 9.98 -20.69
N PRO A 194 -1.46 10.45 -20.01
CA PRO A 194 -1.61 11.50 -19.01
C PRO A 194 -2.06 12.80 -19.69
N VAL A 195 -3.15 13.39 -19.20
CA VAL A 195 -3.60 14.73 -19.57
C VAL A 195 -2.98 15.76 -18.64
N GLU A 196 -3.00 15.45 -17.34
CA GLU A 196 -2.34 16.20 -16.26
C GLU A 196 -1.78 15.18 -15.27
N GLU A 197 -0.56 15.40 -14.77
CA GLU A 197 0.11 14.48 -13.85
C GLU A 197 -0.57 14.44 -12.48
N SER A 198 -1.07 15.59 -11.99
CA SER A 198 -1.78 15.67 -10.72
C SER A 198 -2.74 16.84 -10.70
N LEU A 199 -3.97 16.60 -10.25
CA LEU A 199 -4.94 17.66 -10.00
C LEU A 199 -4.84 18.20 -8.56
N VAL A 200 -4.64 17.30 -7.59
CA VAL A 200 -4.53 17.60 -6.16
C VAL A 200 -3.62 16.55 -5.52
N LEU A 201 -2.65 17.01 -4.74
CA LEU A 201 -1.77 16.14 -3.97
C LEU A 201 -2.44 15.73 -2.65
N ASN A 202 -2.19 14.49 -2.23
CA ASN A 202 -2.59 13.99 -0.92
C ASN A 202 -1.41 13.25 -0.27
N THR A 203 -1.45 13.12 1.06
CA THR A 203 -0.44 12.41 1.84
C THR A 203 -1.13 11.32 2.64
N ALA A 204 -0.63 10.09 2.51
CA ALA A 204 -1.11 8.99 3.33
C ALA A 204 -0.62 9.13 4.78
N GLY A 205 -1.43 8.68 5.73
CA GLY A 205 -1.06 8.73 7.13
C GLY A 205 -2.01 7.91 8.00
N PHE A 206 -1.57 7.65 9.23
CA PHE A 206 -2.40 7.02 10.25
C PHE A 206 -3.21 8.08 10.99
N VAL A 207 -4.51 7.85 11.07
CA VAL A 207 -5.40 8.64 11.92
C VAL A 207 -5.69 7.82 13.16
N LEU A 208 -5.31 8.36 14.32
CA LEU A 208 -5.53 7.71 15.62
C LEU A 208 -6.74 8.33 16.31
N GLN A 209 -7.52 7.50 17.00
CA GLN A 209 -8.50 8.00 17.97
C GLN A 209 -7.76 8.70 19.13
N ALA A 210 -8.39 9.68 19.74
CA ALA A 210 -7.74 10.52 20.76
C ALA A 210 -7.27 9.72 21.98
N ASP A 211 -8.02 8.69 22.38
CA ASP A 211 -7.67 7.75 23.43
C ASP A 211 -6.47 6.86 23.04
N ALA A 212 -6.47 6.33 21.82
CA ALA A 212 -5.35 5.56 21.27
C ALA A 212 -4.06 6.40 21.22
N TYR A 213 -4.14 7.64 20.76
CA TYR A 213 -3.00 8.57 20.75
C TYR A 213 -2.48 8.81 22.18
N THR A 214 -3.38 9.11 23.12
CA THR A 214 -3.00 9.35 24.54
C THR A 214 -2.35 8.13 25.19
N ALA A 215 -2.79 6.91 24.84
CA ALA A 215 -2.22 5.68 25.34
C ALA A 215 -0.78 5.41 24.84
N LEU A 216 -0.41 5.97 23.69
CA LEU A 216 0.93 5.87 23.12
C LEU A 216 1.89 6.97 23.63
N GLY A 217 1.34 8.12 24.05
CA GLY A 217 2.10 9.23 24.63
C GLY A 217 1.98 10.54 23.85
N SER A 218 2.82 11.53 24.19
CA SER A 218 2.78 12.88 23.58
C SER A 218 3.52 13.01 22.26
N ASP A 219 4.43 12.08 21.95
CA ASP A 219 5.30 12.11 20.77
C ASP A 219 5.23 10.77 20.04
N VAL A 220 4.04 10.47 19.49
CA VAL A 220 3.77 9.21 18.81
C VAL A 220 4.53 9.14 17.48
N SER A 221 5.47 8.19 17.37
CA SER A 221 6.18 7.86 16.14
C SER A 221 5.50 6.77 15.31
N PHE A 222 5.89 6.62 14.05
CA PHE A 222 5.39 5.55 13.19
C PHE A 222 5.73 4.16 13.75
N GLU A 223 6.96 3.98 14.24
CA GLU A 223 7.43 2.73 14.86
C GLU A 223 6.57 2.36 16.06
N GLN A 224 6.23 3.32 16.91
CA GLN A 224 5.36 3.07 18.06
C GLN A 224 3.95 2.63 17.65
N ILE A 225 3.41 3.18 16.55
CA ILE A 225 2.12 2.75 16.01
C ILE A 225 2.22 1.31 15.50
N VAL A 226 3.26 0.98 14.75
CA VAL A 226 3.48 -0.37 14.21
C VAL A 226 3.69 -1.38 15.34
N ASP A 227 4.52 -1.09 16.34
CA ASP A 227 4.75 -1.95 17.50
C ASP A 227 3.46 -2.17 18.30
N ALA A 228 2.64 -1.13 18.45
CA ALA A 228 1.35 -1.24 19.10
C ALA A 228 0.35 -2.09 18.28
N MET A 229 0.43 -2.08 16.96
CA MET A 229 -0.34 -2.98 16.10
C MET A 229 0.14 -4.43 16.21
N LEU A 230 1.46 -4.66 16.16
CA LEU A 230 2.08 -5.99 16.25
C LEU A 230 1.83 -6.66 17.61
N SER A 231 1.83 -5.87 18.68
CA SER A 231 1.51 -6.35 20.04
C SER A 231 0.01 -6.53 20.28
N GLY A 232 -0.86 -6.14 19.34
CA GLY A 232 -2.31 -6.20 19.46
C GLY A 232 -2.92 -5.11 20.35
N GLN A 233 -2.14 -4.11 20.78
CA GLN A 233 -2.62 -2.93 21.51
C GLN A 233 -3.49 -2.03 20.63
N LEU A 234 -3.18 -1.94 19.33
CA LEU A 234 -3.96 -1.23 18.32
C LEU A 234 -4.44 -2.19 17.25
N THR A 235 -5.60 -1.89 16.67
CA THR A 235 -6.10 -2.57 15.48
C THR A 235 -6.29 -1.53 14.38
N ALA A 236 -5.70 -1.77 13.22
CA ALA A 236 -5.87 -0.92 12.05
C ALA A 236 -7.21 -1.22 11.37
N GLY A 237 -8.01 -0.18 11.16
CA GLY A 237 -9.10 -0.23 10.19
C GLY A 237 -8.59 0.22 8.83
N TYR A 238 -8.72 -0.63 7.80
CA TYR A 238 -8.36 -0.27 6.44
C TYR A 238 -9.42 -0.84 5.46
N PRO A 239 -9.76 -0.11 4.37
CA PRO A 239 -10.69 -0.60 3.35
C PRO A 239 -10.12 -1.80 2.54
N ASN A 240 -10.88 -2.34 1.60
CA ASN A 240 -10.39 -3.40 0.72
C ASN A 240 -9.24 -2.88 -0.20
N PRO A 241 -8.03 -3.47 -0.17
CA PRO A 241 -6.90 -3.03 -0.98
C PRO A 241 -7.09 -3.24 -2.50
N TYR A 242 -7.97 -4.14 -2.92
CA TYR A 242 -8.26 -4.36 -4.34
C TYR A 242 -9.12 -3.26 -4.96
N THR A 243 -9.75 -2.40 -4.14
CA THR A 243 -10.67 -1.36 -4.63
C THR A 243 -10.34 0.05 -4.11
N SER A 244 -9.65 0.18 -2.98
CA SER A 244 -9.37 1.47 -2.33
C SER A 244 -7.90 1.88 -2.44
N SER A 245 -7.67 3.12 -2.88
CA SER A 245 -6.34 3.75 -2.88
C SER A 245 -5.70 3.81 -1.49
N THR A 246 -6.48 4.07 -0.44
CA THR A 246 -5.96 4.19 0.93
C THR A 246 -5.30 2.89 1.38
N SER A 247 -5.95 1.76 1.13
CA SER A 247 -5.41 0.45 1.50
C SER A 247 -4.30 -0.01 0.57
N LEU A 248 -4.40 0.24 -0.73
CA LEU A 248 -3.31 -0.09 -1.65
C LEU A 248 -2.02 0.65 -1.25
N ASN A 249 -2.15 1.93 -0.89
CA ASN A 249 -1.04 2.75 -0.43
C ASN A 249 -0.48 2.25 0.92
N LEU A 250 -1.35 1.86 1.87
CA LEU A 250 -0.92 1.22 3.11
C LEU A 250 -0.11 -0.06 2.86
N LEU A 251 -0.61 -0.96 2.02
CA LEU A 251 0.10 -2.20 1.71
C LEU A 251 1.45 -1.92 1.04
N TYR A 252 1.48 -0.97 0.09
CA TYR A 252 2.72 -0.57 -0.55
C TYR A 252 3.76 -0.13 0.48
N HIS A 253 3.41 0.75 1.41
CA HIS A 253 4.33 1.23 2.46
C HIS A 253 4.68 0.21 3.55
N LEU A 254 3.87 -0.83 3.75
CA LEU A 254 4.19 -1.88 4.72
C LEU A 254 5.15 -2.94 4.15
N PHE A 255 5.13 -3.14 2.83
CA PHE A 255 5.88 -4.21 2.18
C PHE A 255 7.07 -3.73 1.34
N TRP A 256 7.17 -2.44 1.06
CA TRP A 256 8.22 -1.81 0.24
C TRP A 256 8.68 -0.50 0.88
#